data_AF-A0A9Q9YUN6-F1
#
_entry.id   AF-A0A9Q9YUN6-F1
#
_cell.length_a   1.000
_cell.length_b   1.000
_cell.length_c   1.000
_cell.angle_alpha   90.00
_cell.angle_beta   90.00
_cell.angle_gamma   90.00
#
_symmetry.space_group_name_H-M   'P 1'
#
loop_
_entity.id
_entity.type
_entity.pdbx_description
1 polymer ?
#
loop_
_entity_poly.entity_id
_entity_poly.type
_entity_poly.pdbx_seq_one_letter_code
_entity_poly.pdbx_strand_id
1 'polypeptide(L)'
;MELSQLHLVLLLISSIHSAHTEERPKPTVTIKPAQHVFRGDTVTLRCDIYSEGVTSWSYSWYKEDSTSVFSDQQEHTLRSVTESDAGKYTCRGFKGSRWSQMSDAVTLRVSAPRAVLSVSPQNWLTEGDPVTLICEVHSFSTGWTFSWFTLTVSPDHYDLLSDSSRGAGGNYTVSSAALKHTGVYACRAEREKPVYKTQHSNTQLLWVSGVCPPVSLIVSPSRTQHFTSASLSLSCEDQSNSTGWRVRRYTDGGRLEDCSSLRRGSQTGSTCTFSSTITSDTGVYWCESESGEKHHPVNITVHSGVILESPVHPVTEGDHLILRCLYQHTTPANLRADFYKDGSLIQNQTTETTITTVSKSHEGFYYCKHPTRGESPKSWISVRGVSDEHCLFHSESQISVLSILSSVLAACPYLLVTVMLIFRCCRMRGKTAE
;
A
#
# COMPACT_ATOMS: atom_id res chain seq x y z
N MET A 1 87.50 30.18 -33.67
CA MET A 1 87.39 29.97 -32.22
C MET A 1 85.90 29.85 -31.89
N GLU A 2 85.27 28.75 -32.31
CA GLU A 2 83.81 28.53 -32.21
C GLU A 2 83.57 27.00 -32.35
N LEU A 3 84.02 26.21 -31.37
CA LEU A 3 83.78 24.75 -31.37
C LEU A 3 83.65 24.13 -29.97
N SER A 4 83.79 24.90 -28.88
CA SER A 4 83.67 24.36 -27.51
C SER A 4 82.27 24.49 -26.90
N GLN A 5 81.35 25.24 -27.52
CA GLN A 5 79.97 25.43 -27.03
C GLN A 5 79.03 24.28 -27.44
N LEU A 6 79.21 23.70 -28.64
CA LEU A 6 78.31 22.66 -29.16
C LEU A 6 78.44 21.31 -28.44
N HIS A 7 79.64 20.92 -28.00
CA HIS A 7 79.82 19.70 -27.21
C HIS A 7 79.29 19.84 -25.78
N LEU A 8 79.31 21.04 -25.20
CA LEU A 8 78.73 21.28 -23.87
C LEU A 8 77.19 21.23 -23.93
N VAL A 9 76.59 21.75 -25.00
CA VAL A 9 75.14 21.69 -25.23
C VAL A 9 74.69 20.25 -25.53
N LEU A 10 75.40 19.48 -26.36
CA LEU A 10 75.09 18.06 -26.60
C LEU A 10 75.28 17.19 -25.35
N LEU A 11 76.28 17.48 -24.51
CA LEU A 11 76.45 16.79 -23.21
C LEU A 11 75.31 17.14 -22.24
N LEU A 12 74.82 18.38 -22.23
CA LEU A 12 73.65 18.79 -21.45
C LEU A 12 72.35 18.17 -21.99
N ILE A 13 72.22 17.92 -23.29
CA ILE A 13 71.06 17.22 -23.88
C ILE A 13 71.13 15.69 -23.62
N SER A 14 72.33 15.10 -23.50
CA SER A 14 72.52 13.69 -23.11
C SER A 14 72.45 13.44 -21.59
N SER A 15 72.55 14.48 -20.78
CA SER A 15 72.45 14.40 -19.31
C SER A 15 71.11 14.90 -18.74
N ILE A 16 70.17 15.25 -19.62
CA ILE A 16 68.76 14.91 -19.37
C ILE A 16 68.64 13.40 -19.60
N HIS A 17 69.29 12.64 -18.73
CA HIS A 17 68.74 11.35 -18.35
C HIS A 17 67.28 11.64 -18.05
N SER A 18 66.42 11.06 -18.88
CA SER A 18 65.02 10.88 -18.62
C SER A 18 64.88 10.51 -17.15
N ALA A 19 64.64 11.51 -16.30
CA ALA A 19 63.94 11.34 -15.06
C ALA A 19 62.50 11.02 -15.49
N HIS A 20 62.33 9.84 -16.11
CA HIS A 20 61.10 9.11 -16.01
C HIS A 20 60.97 8.85 -14.51
N THR A 21 60.40 9.82 -13.78
CA THR A 21 59.61 9.51 -12.62
C THR A 21 58.63 8.46 -13.11
N GLU A 22 58.94 7.19 -12.85
CA GLU A 22 58.01 6.09 -13.07
C GLU A 22 56.76 6.46 -12.29
N GLU A 23 55.76 6.98 -13.00
CA GLU A 23 54.49 7.31 -12.40
C GLU A 23 53.92 6.02 -11.83
N ARG A 24 53.73 5.99 -10.51
CA ARG A 24 53.25 4.80 -9.82
C ARG A 24 51.82 4.55 -10.30
N PRO A 25 51.46 3.34 -10.75
CA PRO A 25 50.10 3.07 -11.20
C PRO A 25 49.11 3.29 -10.05
N LYS A 26 47.92 3.81 -10.38
CA LYS A 26 46.83 4.01 -9.42
C LYS A 26 45.84 2.84 -9.51
N PRO A 27 45.64 2.06 -8.42
CA PRO A 27 44.68 0.95 -8.42
C PRO A 27 43.23 1.43 -8.56
N THR A 28 42.38 0.61 -9.18
CA THR A 28 40.94 0.81 -9.27
C THR A 28 40.20 -0.24 -8.45
N VAL A 29 39.31 0.20 -7.55
CA VAL A 29 38.49 -0.70 -6.73
C VAL A 29 37.08 -0.83 -7.34
N THR A 30 36.60 -2.05 -7.48
CA THR A 30 35.24 -2.35 -7.92
C THR A 30 34.52 -3.24 -6.90
N ILE A 31 33.21 -3.03 -6.74
CA ILE A 31 32.35 -3.80 -5.84
C ILE A 31 31.29 -4.49 -6.67
N LYS A 32 31.21 -5.81 -6.58
CA LYS A 32 30.15 -6.62 -7.18
C LYS A 32 29.23 -7.20 -6.10
N PRO A 33 27.89 -7.24 -6.32
CA PRO A 33 27.19 -6.79 -7.52
C PRO A 33 26.97 -5.28 -7.60
N ALA A 34 26.92 -4.57 -6.46
CA ALA A 34 26.70 -3.12 -6.39
C ALA A 34 27.32 -2.53 -5.11
N GLN A 35 27.45 -1.21 -5.04
CA GLN A 35 27.91 -0.51 -3.83
C GLN A 35 26.86 -0.43 -2.72
N HIS A 36 25.58 -0.57 -3.07
CA HIS A 36 24.48 -0.66 -2.12
C HIS A 36 23.93 -2.08 -2.16
N VAL A 37 24.02 -2.78 -1.03
CA VAL A 37 23.63 -4.19 -0.89
C VAL A 37 22.82 -4.40 0.37
N PHE A 38 22.24 -5.58 0.51
CA PHE A 38 21.40 -5.91 1.65
C PHE A 38 22.05 -6.91 2.58
N ARG A 39 21.61 -6.90 3.83
CA ARG A 39 22.09 -7.83 4.84
C ARG A 39 21.95 -9.28 4.38
N GLY A 40 23.03 -10.04 4.55
CA GLY A 40 23.13 -11.43 4.10
C GLY A 40 23.62 -11.60 2.66
N ASP A 41 23.79 -10.52 1.89
CA ASP A 41 24.34 -10.62 0.54
C ASP A 41 25.82 -11.05 0.56
N THR A 42 26.28 -11.55 -0.57
CA THR A 42 27.71 -11.82 -0.81
C THR A 42 28.25 -10.73 -1.70
N VAL A 43 29.29 -10.04 -1.22
CA VAL A 43 29.93 -8.93 -1.91
C VAL A 43 31.36 -9.31 -2.25
N THR A 44 31.77 -9.03 -3.47
CA THR A 44 33.17 -9.19 -3.88
C THR A 44 33.78 -7.82 -4.12
N LEU A 45 34.80 -7.50 -3.35
CA LEU A 45 35.68 -6.36 -3.56
C LEU A 45 36.81 -6.81 -4.47
N ARG A 46 37.08 -6.07 -5.55
CA ARG A 46 38.15 -6.37 -6.50
C ARG A 46 39.03 -5.15 -6.71
N CYS A 47 40.34 -5.37 -6.68
CA CYS A 47 41.34 -4.32 -6.91
C CYS A 47 42.11 -4.65 -8.19
N ASP A 48 42.06 -3.77 -9.18
CA ASP A 48 42.77 -3.95 -10.44
C ASP A 48 43.83 -2.86 -10.60
N ILE A 49 45.06 -3.27 -10.95
CA ILE A 49 46.20 -2.38 -11.20
C ILE A 49 46.66 -2.62 -12.63
N TYR A 50 46.41 -1.64 -13.50
CA TYR A 50 46.83 -1.69 -14.89
C TYR A 50 48.20 -1.01 -15.03
N SER A 51 49.24 -1.80 -15.29
CA SER A 51 50.59 -1.32 -15.54
C SER A 51 51.25 -2.19 -16.61
N GLU A 52 51.89 -1.57 -17.60
CA GLU A 52 52.58 -2.30 -18.67
C GLU A 52 53.64 -3.26 -18.09
N GLY A 53 53.58 -4.54 -18.47
CA GLY A 53 54.59 -5.54 -18.14
C GLY A 53 54.56 -6.13 -16.71
N VAL A 54 53.58 -5.82 -15.86
CA VAL A 54 53.49 -6.36 -14.49
C VAL A 54 52.16 -7.07 -14.22
N THR A 55 52.20 -8.40 -14.17
CA THR A 55 51.06 -9.28 -13.85
C THR A 55 51.10 -9.87 -12.44
N SER A 56 52.11 -9.54 -11.62
CA SER A 56 52.42 -10.20 -10.34
C SER A 56 52.37 -9.23 -9.14
N TRP A 57 51.31 -8.44 -9.01
CA TRP A 57 51.11 -7.56 -7.86
C TRP A 57 50.60 -8.35 -6.65
N SER A 58 51.13 -8.05 -5.47
CA SER A 58 50.52 -8.41 -4.19
C SER A 58 49.62 -7.27 -3.74
N TYR A 59 48.48 -7.58 -3.12
CA TYR A 59 47.48 -6.57 -2.75
C TYR A 59 47.46 -6.35 -1.24
N SER A 60 46.89 -5.22 -0.82
CA SER A 60 46.68 -4.87 0.58
C SER A 60 45.43 -4.02 0.67
N TRP A 61 44.42 -4.52 1.37
CA TRP A 61 43.13 -3.88 1.56
C TRP A 61 43.01 -3.21 2.92
N TYR A 62 42.38 -2.03 2.93
CA TYR A 62 42.17 -1.20 4.10
C TYR A 62 40.71 -0.76 4.20
N LYS A 63 40.21 -0.61 5.43
CA LYS A 63 38.82 -0.23 5.72
C LYS A 63 38.78 0.95 6.70
N GLU A 64 37.91 1.91 6.44
CA GLU A 64 37.62 3.07 7.33
C GLU A 64 38.88 3.78 7.82
N ASP A 65 39.79 4.09 6.89
CA ASP A 65 41.05 4.80 7.17
C ASP A 65 41.99 4.08 8.16
N SER A 66 41.70 2.82 8.52
CA SER A 66 42.60 1.98 9.30
C SER A 66 43.87 1.65 8.53
N THR A 67 44.99 1.62 9.23
CA THR A 67 46.29 1.19 8.68
C THR A 67 46.46 -0.33 8.68
N SER A 68 45.54 -1.09 9.28
CA SER A 68 45.60 -2.55 9.32
C SER A 68 45.16 -3.16 7.99
N VAL A 69 46.00 -4.03 7.42
CA VAL A 69 45.63 -4.81 6.23
C VAL A 69 44.70 -5.94 6.65
N PHE A 70 43.48 -5.95 6.10
CA PHE A 70 42.50 -7.01 6.40
C PHE A 70 42.45 -8.11 5.34
N SER A 71 42.99 -7.86 4.14
CA SER A 71 43.13 -8.86 3.08
C SER A 71 44.29 -8.51 2.14
N ASP A 72 44.95 -9.55 1.61
CA ASP A 72 46.08 -9.49 0.68
C ASP A 72 45.75 -10.03 -0.73
N GLN A 73 44.50 -10.45 -0.94
CA GLN A 73 44.02 -11.02 -2.19
C GLN A 73 43.58 -9.93 -3.19
N GLN A 74 43.69 -10.21 -4.49
CA GLN A 74 43.16 -9.30 -5.53
C GLN A 74 41.64 -9.11 -5.39
N GLU A 75 40.95 -10.20 -5.09
CA GLU A 75 39.52 -10.24 -4.83
C GLU A 75 39.26 -10.69 -3.40
N HIS A 76 38.49 -9.93 -2.63
CA HIS A 76 38.07 -10.28 -1.29
C HIS A 76 36.55 -10.45 -1.25
N THR A 77 36.09 -11.63 -0.83
CA THR A 77 34.66 -11.94 -0.76
C THR A 77 34.15 -11.85 0.67
N LEU A 78 33.28 -10.87 0.92
CA LEU A 78 32.50 -10.76 2.14
C LEU A 78 31.22 -11.58 1.98
N ARG A 79 31.07 -12.65 2.78
CA ARG A 79 29.87 -13.49 2.77
C ARG A 79 28.94 -13.09 3.89
N SER A 80 27.64 -13.03 3.58
CA SER A 80 26.60 -12.69 4.55
C SER A 80 26.83 -11.34 5.24
N VAL A 81 27.00 -10.29 4.43
CA VAL A 81 27.33 -8.94 4.91
C VAL A 81 26.32 -8.41 5.94
N THR A 82 26.80 -7.61 6.86
CA THR A 82 26.04 -6.93 7.91
C THR A 82 26.32 -5.43 7.91
N GLU A 83 25.60 -4.67 8.71
CA GLU A 83 25.78 -3.23 8.84
C GLU A 83 27.20 -2.86 9.29
N SER A 84 27.90 -3.73 10.03
CA SER A 84 29.30 -3.53 10.39
C SER A 84 30.26 -3.66 9.22
N ASP A 85 29.88 -4.29 8.11
CA ASP A 85 30.70 -4.39 6.90
C ASP A 85 30.60 -3.15 6.02
N ALA A 86 29.64 -2.27 6.29
CA ALA A 86 29.58 -0.98 5.63
C ALA A 86 30.84 -0.15 5.96
N GLY A 87 31.20 0.76 5.04
CA GLY A 87 32.36 1.62 5.22
C GLY A 87 33.10 1.91 3.92
N LYS A 88 34.21 2.64 4.04
CA LYS A 88 35.09 2.98 2.92
C LYS A 88 36.19 1.94 2.77
N TYR A 89 36.37 1.45 1.55
CA TYR A 89 37.39 0.47 1.19
C TYR A 89 38.40 1.08 0.25
N THR A 90 39.67 0.82 0.52
CA THR A 90 40.80 1.24 -0.31
C THR A 90 41.77 0.09 -0.47
N CYS A 91 42.51 0.10 -1.57
CA CYS A 91 43.48 -0.93 -1.91
C CYS A 91 44.81 -0.31 -2.33
N ARG A 92 45.89 -1.02 -2.03
CA ARG A 92 47.24 -0.74 -2.52
C ARG A 92 47.91 -2.02 -2.97
N GLY A 93 48.65 -1.96 -4.07
CA GLY A 93 49.52 -3.04 -4.53
C GLY A 93 51.01 -2.80 -4.29
N PHE A 94 51.77 -3.88 -4.10
CA PHE A 94 53.22 -3.87 -4.03
C PHE A 94 53.85 -5.03 -4.80
N LYS A 95 55.08 -4.83 -5.27
CA LYS A 95 55.91 -5.84 -5.93
C LYS A 95 57.38 -5.59 -5.58
N GLY A 96 57.98 -6.48 -4.79
CA GLY A 96 59.33 -6.28 -4.27
C GLY A 96 59.42 -4.97 -3.47
N SER A 97 60.24 -4.03 -3.90
CA SER A 97 60.36 -2.68 -3.31
C SER A 97 59.41 -1.62 -3.90
N ARG A 98 58.71 -1.94 -5.00
CA ARG A 98 57.84 -0.98 -5.71
C ARG A 98 56.43 -1.01 -5.15
N TRP A 99 55.94 0.16 -4.77
CA TRP A 99 54.57 0.37 -4.31
C TRP A 99 53.76 1.16 -5.34
N SER A 100 52.49 0.82 -5.48
CA SER A 100 51.50 1.63 -6.19
C SER A 100 51.01 2.82 -5.33
N GLN A 101 50.24 3.71 -5.96
CA GLN A 101 49.45 4.71 -5.24
C GLN A 101 48.32 4.03 -4.44
N MET A 102 47.70 4.77 -3.52
CA MET A 102 46.45 4.32 -2.90
C MET A 102 45.32 4.45 -3.92
N SER A 103 44.39 3.50 -3.95
CA SER A 103 43.17 3.64 -4.74
C SER A 103 42.30 4.79 -4.22
N ASP A 104 41.38 5.26 -5.06
CA ASP A 104 40.24 6.02 -4.55
C ASP A 104 39.41 5.16 -3.61
N ALA A 105 38.80 5.78 -2.60
CA ALA A 105 37.95 5.08 -1.63
C ALA A 105 36.57 4.79 -2.23
N VAL A 106 36.14 3.53 -2.17
CA VAL A 106 34.78 3.13 -2.54
C VAL A 106 33.98 2.84 -1.29
N THR A 107 32.75 3.35 -1.21
CA THR A 107 31.87 3.15 -0.04
C THR A 107 30.95 1.96 -0.27
N LEU A 108 31.01 0.96 0.59
CA LEU A 108 30.01 -0.10 0.68
C LEU A 108 28.90 0.35 1.64
N ARG A 109 27.64 0.31 1.19
CA ARG A 109 26.46 0.56 2.01
C ARG A 109 25.69 -0.74 2.18
N VAL A 110 25.40 -1.11 3.42
CA VAL A 110 24.61 -2.30 3.75
C VAL A 110 23.31 -1.85 4.41
N SER A 111 22.17 -2.41 3.98
CA SER A 111 20.85 -2.11 4.54
C SER A 111 20.02 -3.37 4.78
N ALA A 112 19.00 -3.26 5.63
CA ALA A 112 18.06 -4.35 5.85
C ALA A 112 17.05 -4.46 4.69
N PRO A 113 16.82 -5.65 4.10
CA PRO A 113 15.73 -5.87 3.15
C PRO A 113 14.37 -5.50 3.78
N ARG A 114 13.52 -4.80 3.02
CA ARG A 114 12.17 -4.42 3.45
C ARG A 114 11.14 -4.95 2.45
N ALA A 115 10.08 -5.56 2.97
CA ALA A 115 8.91 -5.94 2.19
C ALA A 115 7.99 -4.73 2.01
N VAL A 116 7.46 -4.54 0.80
CA VAL A 116 6.53 -3.46 0.44
C VAL A 116 5.28 -4.10 -0.16
N LEU A 117 4.13 -3.72 0.38
CA LEU A 117 2.82 -4.19 -0.06
C LEU A 117 2.17 -3.14 -0.96
N SER A 118 1.63 -3.60 -2.08
CA SER A 118 0.82 -2.83 -3.03
C SER A 118 -0.41 -3.63 -3.44
N VAL A 119 -1.39 -2.96 -4.05
CA VAL A 119 -2.66 -3.57 -4.46
C VAL A 119 -3.01 -3.16 -5.87
N SER A 120 -3.46 -4.11 -6.67
CA SER A 120 -3.83 -3.91 -8.08
C SER A 120 -5.15 -4.61 -8.40
N PRO A 121 -6.06 -3.98 -9.18
CA PRO A 121 -5.94 -2.62 -9.71
C PRO A 121 -6.31 -1.53 -8.69
N GLN A 122 -7.20 -1.84 -7.75
CA GLN A 122 -7.70 -0.88 -6.76
C GLN A 122 -8.04 -1.59 -5.45
N ASN A 123 -8.16 -0.80 -4.38
CA ASN A 123 -8.44 -1.29 -3.03
C ASN A 123 -9.91 -1.13 -2.58
N TRP A 124 -10.74 -0.51 -3.41
CA TRP A 124 -12.19 -0.38 -3.23
C TRP A 124 -12.88 -1.24 -4.27
N LEU A 125 -13.50 -2.32 -3.84
CA LEU A 125 -14.04 -3.36 -4.70
C LEU A 125 -15.54 -3.50 -4.52
N THR A 126 -16.23 -3.95 -5.55
CA THR A 126 -17.56 -4.54 -5.46
C THR A 126 -17.46 -6.06 -5.32
N GLU A 127 -18.49 -6.70 -4.74
CA GLU A 127 -18.55 -8.16 -4.70
C GLU A 127 -18.44 -8.75 -6.12
N GLY A 128 -17.60 -9.77 -6.26
CA GLY A 128 -17.26 -10.36 -7.55
C GLY A 128 -15.98 -9.83 -8.19
N ASP A 129 -15.50 -8.63 -7.81
CA ASP A 129 -14.31 -8.04 -8.42
C ASP A 129 -13.04 -8.88 -8.12
N PRO A 130 -12.13 -9.04 -9.09
CA PRO A 130 -10.83 -9.64 -8.85
C PRO A 130 -9.84 -8.60 -8.31
N VAL A 131 -9.00 -8.99 -7.36
CA VAL A 131 -7.92 -8.15 -6.84
C VAL A 131 -6.67 -8.98 -6.53
N THR A 132 -5.52 -8.35 -6.69
CA THR A 132 -4.23 -8.93 -6.33
C THR A 132 -3.50 -8.01 -5.35
N LEU A 133 -3.20 -8.53 -4.17
CA LEU A 133 -2.22 -7.95 -3.24
C LEU A 133 -0.82 -8.41 -3.70
N ILE A 134 0.11 -7.49 -3.85
CA ILE A 134 1.46 -7.73 -4.37
C ILE A 134 2.48 -7.29 -3.32
N CYS A 135 3.31 -8.21 -2.86
CA CYS A 135 4.37 -8.04 -1.89
C CYS A 135 5.73 -8.18 -2.57
N GLU A 136 6.53 -7.12 -2.55
CA GLU A 136 7.85 -7.08 -3.17
C GLU A 136 8.93 -6.81 -2.14
N VAL A 137 10.13 -7.37 -2.37
CA VAL A 137 11.33 -7.03 -1.60
C VAL A 137 12.31 -6.35 -2.53
N HIS A 138 12.64 -5.10 -2.25
CA HIS A 138 13.73 -4.44 -2.96
C HIS A 138 15.06 -5.03 -2.47
N SER A 139 15.59 -6.00 -3.23
CA SER A 139 16.83 -6.73 -2.91
C SER A 139 17.42 -7.38 -4.16
N PHE A 140 18.74 -7.57 -4.19
CA PHE A 140 19.44 -8.34 -5.24
C PHE A 140 19.36 -9.85 -5.04
N SER A 141 18.88 -10.31 -3.89
CA SER A 141 18.85 -11.71 -3.54
C SER A 141 17.55 -12.37 -4.00
N THR A 142 17.65 -13.62 -4.44
CA THR A 142 16.52 -14.46 -4.86
C THR A 142 16.10 -15.43 -3.76
N GLY A 143 14.99 -16.15 -3.96
CA GLY A 143 14.53 -17.18 -3.01
C GLY A 143 13.72 -16.63 -1.83
N TRP A 144 13.08 -15.47 -2.00
CA TRP A 144 12.11 -14.95 -1.04
C TRP A 144 10.81 -15.75 -1.10
N THR A 145 10.30 -16.09 0.08
CA THR A 145 8.96 -16.63 0.30
C THR A 145 8.15 -15.61 1.08
N PHE A 146 6.84 -15.60 0.89
CA PHE A 146 5.97 -14.57 1.45
C PHE A 146 4.93 -15.21 2.38
N SER A 147 4.60 -14.49 3.45
CA SER A 147 3.51 -14.83 4.36
C SER A 147 2.59 -13.63 4.49
N TRP A 148 1.29 -13.89 4.50
CA TRP A 148 0.24 -12.87 4.46
C TRP A 148 -0.52 -12.81 5.78
N PHE A 149 -0.78 -11.59 6.21
CA PHE A 149 -1.39 -11.30 7.49
C PHE A 149 -2.56 -10.34 7.33
N THR A 150 -3.59 -10.53 8.15
CA THR A 150 -4.64 -9.55 8.38
C THR A 150 -4.47 -8.95 9.77
N LEU A 151 -4.72 -7.65 9.91
CA LEU A 151 -4.65 -6.97 11.20
C LEU A 151 -6.01 -7.05 11.90
N THR A 152 -6.00 -7.51 13.14
CA THR A 152 -7.18 -7.50 14.01
C THR A 152 -7.12 -6.36 15.04
N VAL A 153 -8.06 -6.35 16.00
CA VAL A 153 -8.43 -5.22 16.88
C VAL A 153 -7.26 -4.59 17.67
N SER A 154 -6.06 -5.19 17.67
CA SER A 154 -4.89 -4.64 18.35
C SER A 154 -3.72 -4.37 17.39
N PRO A 155 -2.99 -3.25 17.56
CA PRO A 155 -1.97 -2.78 16.62
C PRO A 155 -0.76 -3.71 16.42
N ASP A 156 -0.62 -4.73 17.26
CA ASP A 156 0.50 -5.69 17.23
C ASP A 156 0.06 -7.13 16.93
N HIS A 157 -1.22 -7.39 16.69
CA HIS A 157 -1.72 -8.74 16.42
C HIS A 157 -2.00 -8.94 14.93
N TYR A 158 -1.11 -9.72 14.32
CA TYR A 158 -1.17 -10.12 12.92
C TYR A 158 -1.67 -11.56 12.86
N ASP A 159 -2.85 -11.76 12.30
CA ASP A 159 -3.38 -13.10 12.08
C ASP A 159 -2.91 -13.61 10.72
N LEU A 160 -2.22 -14.76 10.75
CA LEU A 160 -1.76 -15.43 9.53
C LEU A 160 -2.98 -15.94 8.76
N LEU A 161 -3.09 -15.56 7.49
CA LEU A 161 -4.17 -16.05 6.64
C LEU A 161 -4.03 -17.57 6.45
N SER A 162 -5.11 -18.31 6.66
CA SER A 162 -5.08 -19.79 6.63
C SER A 162 -4.74 -20.36 5.25
N ASP A 163 -5.01 -19.59 4.19
CA ASP A 163 -4.69 -19.88 2.80
C ASP A 163 -3.33 -19.31 2.36
N SER A 164 -2.59 -18.65 3.27
CA SER A 164 -1.21 -18.19 3.05
C SER A 164 -0.26 -19.39 2.98
N SER A 165 -0.34 -20.15 1.89
CA SER A 165 0.75 -21.05 1.53
C SER A 165 2.01 -20.21 1.34
N ARG A 166 3.15 -20.69 1.88
CA ARG A 166 4.49 -20.12 1.66
C ARG A 166 4.88 -20.30 0.20
N GLY A 167 4.23 -19.54 -0.68
CA GLY A 167 4.38 -19.64 -2.12
C GLY A 167 5.59 -18.85 -2.61
N ALA A 168 6.25 -19.37 -3.64
CA ALA A 168 7.14 -18.59 -4.48
C ALA A 168 6.25 -17.74 -5.40
N GLY A 169 6.18 -16.44 -5.12
CA GLY A 169 5.28 -15.51 -5.80
C GLY A 169 4.65 -14.61 -4.76
N GLY A 170 5.13 -13.37 -4.69
CA GLY A 170 4.64 -12.36 -3.75
C GLY A 170 3.24 -11.87 -4.05
N ASN A 171 2.37 -12.68 -4.68
CA ASN A 171 1.03 -12.28 -5.09
C ASN A 171 -0.01 -13.10 -4.34
N TYR A 172 -0.95 -12.41 -3.70
CA TYR A 172 -2.15 -12.99 -3.12
C TYR A 172 -3.36 -12.51 -3.93
N THR A 173 -3.99 -13.43 -4.66
CA THR A 173 -5.08 -13.11 -5.59
C THR A 173 -6.41 -13.57 -5.02
N VAL A 174 -7.35 -12.63 -4.94
CA VAL A 174 -8.75 -12.90 -4.64
C VAL A 174 -9.50 -12.81 -5.96
N SER A 175 -9.84 -13.96 -6.55
CA SER A 175 -10.50 -14.01 -7.87
C SER A 175 -11.92 -13.47 -7.86
N SER A 176 -12.60 -13.55 -6.72
CA SER A 176 -13.96 -13.05 -6.52
C SER A 176 -14.04 -12.46 -5.12
N ALA A 177 -14.05 -11.13 -5.04
CA ALA A 177 -14.16 -10.40 -3.79
C ALA A 177 -15.51 -10.66 -3.13
N ALA A 178 -15.50 -10.76 -1.80
CA ALA A 178 -16.66 -11.00 -0.96
C ALA A 178 -16.50 -10.18 0.31
N LEU A 179 -17.59 -9.85 1.01
CA LEU A 179 -17.55 -9.01 2.22
C LEU A 179 -16.53 -9.49 3.28
N LYS A 180 -16.33 -10.80 3.41
CA LYS A 180 -15.34 -11.39 4.34
C LYS A 180 -13.88 -11.03 4.05
N HIS A 181 -13.57 -10.58 2.83
CA HIS A 181 -12.23 -10.14 2.44
C HIS A 181 -11.95 -8.68 2.82
N THR A 182 -12.89 -7.97 3.46
CA THR A 182 -12.68 -6.59 3.93
C THR A 182 -11.82 -6.56 5.19
N GLY A 183 -10.64 -5.95 5.07
CA GLY A 183 -9.68 -5.86 6.18
C GLY A 183 -8.39 -5.13 5.81
N VAL A 184 -7.50 -4.99 6.80
CA VAL A 184 -6.18 -4.39 6.62
C VAL A 184 -5.16 -5.50 6.50
N TYR A 185 -4.41 -5.51 5.40
CA TYR A 185 -3.47 -6.56 5.05
C TYR A 185 -2.04 -6.07 5.21
N ALA A 186 -1.15 -7.00 5.56
CA ALA A 186 0.30 -6.83 5.56
C ALA A 186 0.97 -8.13 5.09
N CYS A 187 2.18 -8.02 4.56
CA CYS A 187 2.99 -9.17 4.17
C CYS A 187 4.33 -9.18 4.90
N ARG A 188 4.96 -10.35 4.94
CA ARG A 188 6.33 -10.52 5.45
C ARG A 188 7.10 -11.45 4.53
N ALA A 189 8.35 -11.08 4.24
CA ALA A 189 9.22 -11.90 3.41
C ALA A 189 10.24 -12.67 4.26
N GLU A 190 10.42 -13.93 3.90
CA GLU A 190 11.32 -14.87 4.57
C GLU A 190 12.24 -15.51 3.51
N ARG A 191 13.53 -15.57 3.82
CA ARG A 191 14.56 -16.21 2.98
C ARG A 191 15.30 -17.22 3.83
N GLU A 192 15.49 -18.43 3.32
CA GLU A 192 16.13 -19.52 4.08
C GLU A 192 17.67 -19.50 4.00
N LYS A 193 18.25 -18.99 2.90
CA LYS A 193 19.70 -19.00 2.67
C LYS A 193 20.21 -17.65 2.15
N PRO A 194 20.89 -16.84 2.99
CA PRO A 194 20.95 -16.96 4.44
C PRO A 194 19.59 -16.69 5.10
N VAL A 195 19.37 -17.27 6.28
CA VAL A 195 18.13 -17.12 7.05
C VAL A 195 17.92 -15.64 7.36
N TYR A 196 16.88 -15.05 6.76
CA TYR A 196 16.50 -13.68 7.01
C TYR A 196 14.98 -13.54 7.01
N LYS A 197 14.49 -12.73 7.93
CA LYS A 197 13.08 -12.42 8.08
C LYS A 197 12.92 -10.91 8.12
N THR A 198 12.18 -10.37 7.16
CA THR A 198 11.90 -8.93 7.15
C THR A 198 10.97 -8.57 8.29
N GLN A 199 10.92 -7.28 8.62
CA GLN A 199 9.76 -6.72 9.32
C GLN A 199 8.50 -6.85 8.45
N HIS A 200 7.32 -6.70 9.05
CA HIS A 200 6.07 -6.58 8.31
C HIS A 200 6.12 -5.37 7.36
N SER A 201 5.47 -5.50 6.20
CA SER A 201 5.37 -4.44 5.20
C SER A 201 4.55 -3.26 5.72
N ASN A 202 4.42 -2.21 4.89
CA ASN A 202 3.31 -1.27 5.04
C ASN A 202 1.96 -2.01 5.00
N THR A 203 0.95 -1.40 5.61
CA THR A 203 -0.42 -1.92 5.64
C THR A 203 -1.21 -1.39 4.46
N GLN A 204 -2.15 -2.19 3.96
CA GLN A 204 -3.11 -1.75 2.95
C GLN A 204 -4.51 -2.19 3.33
N LEU A 205 -5.45 -1.24 3.34
CA LEU A 205 -6.88 -1.54 3.52
C LEU A 205 -7.46 -2.02 2.19
N LEU A 206 -8.06 -3.21 2.22
CA LEU A 206 -8.90 -3.74 1.16
C LEU A 206 -10.35 -3.67 1.61
N TRP A 207 -11.21 -3.07 0.79
CA TRP A 207 -12.63 -2.95 1.09
C TRP A 207 -13.49 -3.56 -0.02
N VAL A 208 -14.44 -4.41 0.35
CA VAL A 208 -15.45 -4.98 -0.56
C VAL A 208 -16.83 -4.46 -0.17
N SER A 209 -17.53 -3.88 -1.13
CA SER A 209 -18.90 -3.38 -0.99
C SER A 209 -19.88 -4.34 -1.66
N GLY A 210 -20.96 -4.66 -0.96
CA GLY A 210 -22.07 -5.42 -1.52
C GLY A 210 -22.87 -4.60 -2.54
N VAL A 211 -23.59 -5.29 -3.42
CA VAL A 211 -24.39 -4.67 -4.51
C VAL A 211 -25.58 -3.88 -3.96
N CYS A 212 -26.12 -4.26 -2.79
CA CYS A 212 -27.22 -3.58 -2.13
C CYS A 212 -27.03 -3.55 -0.60
N PRO A 213 -26.26 -2.58 -0.07
CA PRO A 213 -26.06 -2.46 1.38
C PRO A 213 -27.38 -2.03 2.07
N PRO A 214 -27.84 -2.77 3.10
CA PRO A 214 -29.12 -2.52 3.79
C PRO A 214 -29.11 -1.27 4.70
N VAL A 215 -27.94 -0.71 4.99
CA VAL A 215 -27.74 0.38 5.96
C VAL A 215 -26.80 1.41 5.35
N SER A 216 -27.11 2.70 5.51
CA SER A 216 -26.28 3.81 5.01
C SER A 216 -25.60 4.59 6.12
N LEU A 217 -24.31 4.86 5.94
CA LEU A 217 -23.59 5.79 6.81
C LEU A 217 -23.91 7.22 6.37
N ILE A 218 -24.61 7.95 7.22
CA ILE A 218 -24.86 9.38 7.07
C ILE A 218 -23.70 10.12 7.71
N VAL A 219 -23.15 11.08 6.97
CA VAL A 219 -22.09 11.97 7.42
C VAL A 219 -22.65 13.38 7.47
N SER A 220 -22.49 14.04 8.62
CA SER A 220 -22.92 15.42 8.83
C SER A 220 -21.76 16.25 9.37
N PRO A 221 -21.33 17.31 8.66
CA PRO A 221 -21.82 17.76 7.34
C PRO A 221 -21.54 16.77 6.19
N SER A 222 -22.38 16.74 5.15
CA SER A 222 -22.34 15.75 4.06
C SER A 222 -21.21 15.97 3.05
N ARG A 223 -19.97 15.81 3.50
CA ARG A 223 -18.74 15.95 2.69
C ARG A 223 -17.68 14.95 3.15
N THR A 224 -16.72 14.60 2.29
CA THR A 224 -15.65 13.66 2.65
C THR A 224 -14.48 14.32 3.38
N GLN A 225 -14.33 15.65 3.28
CA GLN A 225 -13.24 16.39 3.93
C GLN A 225 -13.78 17.33 5.01
N HIS A 226 -13.09 17.39 6.15
CA HIS A 226 -13.48 18.21 7.29
C HIS A 226 -12.29 19.00 7.82
N PHE A 227 -12.56 20.20 8.34
CA PHE A 227 -11.54 20.97 9.03
C PHE A 227 -11.18 20.34 10.37
N THR A 228 -9.95 20.56 10.83
CA THR A 228 -9.60 20.37 12.24
C THR A 228 -10.41 21.31 13.12
N SER A 229 -10.69 20.88 14.35
CA SER A 229 -11.48 21.61 15.35
C SER A 229 -12.91 21.93 14.93
N ALA A 230 -13.45 21.21 13.93
CA ALA A 230 -14.86 21.25 13.57
C ALA A 230 -15.60 20.06 14.18
N SER A 231 -16.93 20.17 14.26
CA SER A 231 -17.77 19.04 14.62
C SER A 231 -18.00 18.11 13.43
N LEU A 232 -18.14 16.82 13.71
CA LEU A 232 -18.46 15.76 12.76
C LEU A 232 -19.43 14.79 13.42
N SER A 233 -20.52 14.44 12.74
CA SER A 233 -21.47 13.43 13.18
C SER A 233 -21.60 12.34 12.13
N LEU A 234 -21.54 11.09 12.58
CA LEU A 234 -21.65 9.89 11.76
C LEU A 234 -22.76 9.03 12.33
N SER A 235 -23.76 8.66 11.52
CA SER A 235 -24.87 7.84 11.99
C SER A 235 -25.23 6.77 10.98
N CYS A 236 -25.48 5.55 11.46
CA CYS A 236 -26.03 4.49 10.64
C CYS A 236 -27.54 4.61 10.58
N GLU A 237 -28.07 4.83 9.37
CA GLU A 237 -29.50 4.80 9.09
C GLU A 237 -29.84 3.48 8.40
N ASP A 238 -30.77 2.76 9.02
CA ASP A 238 -31.18 1.44 8.61
C ASP A 238 -32.43 1.52 7.72
N GLN A 239 -32.42 0.84 6.57
CA GLN A 239 -33.63 0.65 5.75
C GLN A 239 -34.50 -0.52 6.25
N SER A 240 -34.00 -1.33 7.20
CA SER A 240 -34.55 -2.62 7.61
C SER A 240 -35.03 -2.72 9.08
N ASN A 241 -35.08 -1.62 9.83
CA ASN A 241 -35.54 -1.56 11.25
C ASN A 241 -34.76 -2.46 12.24
N SER A 242 -33.53 -2.85 11.93
CA SER A 242 -32.65 -3.60 12.83
C SER A 242 -31.99 -2.67 13.85
N THR A 243 -32.30 -2.90 15.12
CA THR A 243 -31.66 -2.21 16.24
C THR A 243 -30.33 -2.89 16.56
N GLY A 244 -29.19 -2.20 16.41
CA GLY A 244 -27.87 -2.75 16.79
C GLY A 244 -26.65 -2.22 16.04
N TRP A 245 -26.84 -1.37 15.03
CA TRP A 245 -25.74 -0.81 14.23
C TRP A 245 -24.80 0.08 15.04
N ARG A 246 -23.49 -0.11 14.86
CA ARG A 246 -22.45 0.74 15.45
C ARG A 246 -21.50 1.27 14.39
N VAL A 247 -21.05 2.51 14.59
CA VAL A 247 -20.01 3.10 13.73
C VAL A 247 -18.65 2.60 14.18
N ARG A 248 -17.89 2.07 13.22
CA ARG A 248 -16.52 1.58 13.38
C ARG A 248 -15.58 2.33 12.45
N ARG A 249 -14.28 2.26 12.72
CA ARG A 249 -13.29 2.94 11.91
C ARG A 249 -11.93 2.24 11.85
N TYR A 250 -11.29 2.32 10.69
CA TYR A 250 -9.86 2.13 10.51
C TYR A 250 -9.19 3.50 10.40
N THR A 251 -8.26 3.78 11.30
CA THR A 251 -7.36 4.94 11.17
C THR A 251 -6.44 4.77 9.96
N ASP A 252 -5.85 5.86 9.48
CA ASP A 252 -4.84 5.82 8.40
C ASP A 252 -3.66 4.87 8.71
N GLY A 253 -3.32 4.69 9.99
CA GLY A 253 -2.34 3.72 10.46
C GLY A 253 -2.83 2.26 10.51
N GLY A 254 -4.03 1.96 10.03
CA GLY A 254 -4.62 0.61 10.04
C GLY A 254 -5.16 0.15 11.40
N ARG A 255 -5.17 1.02 12.42
CA ARG A 255 -5.72 0.68 13.75
C ARG A 255 -7.24 0.68 13.69
N LEU A 256 -7.85 -0.44 14.11
CA LEU A 256 -9.29 -0.57 14.28
C LEU A 256 -9.71 0.09 15.60
N GLU A 257 -10.68 0.99 15.54
CA GLU A 257 -11.19 1.72 16.69
C GLU A 257 -12.71 1.70 16.75
N ASP A 258 -13.21 1.69 17.99
CA ASP A 258 -14.61 1.92 18.31
C ASP A 258 -14.85 3.40 18.54
N CYS A 259 -16.05 3.88 18.17
CA CYS A 259 -16.41 5.24 18.49
C CYS A 259 -16.44 5.52 20.00
N SER A 260 -16.77 4.52 20.83
CA SER A 260 -16.73 4.61 22.29
C SER A 260 -15.32 4.66 22.88
N SER A 261 -14.29 4.19 22.17
CA SER A 261 -12.90 4.21 22.65
C SER A 261 -12.19 5.55 22.35
N LEU A 262 -12.82 6.43 21.57
CA LEU A 262 -12.30 7.76 21.23
C LEU A 262 -12.53 8.72 22.40
N ARG A 263 -11.46 9.24 23.02
CA ARG A 263 -11.54 10.21 24.14
C ARG A 263 -12.39 11.46 23.86
N ARG A 264 -12.67 11.76 22.59
CA ARG A 264 -13.39 12.96 22.13
C ARG A 264 -14.66 12.63 21.33
N GLY A 265 -14.94 11.34 21.14
CA GLY A 265 -16.17 10.84 20.53
C GLY A 265 -17.25 10.67 21.60
N SER A 266 -18.48 11.04 21.29
CA SER A 266 -19.65 10.62 22.07
C SER A 266 -20.52 9.70 21.21
N GLN A 267 -20.84 8.53 21.75
CA GLN A 267 -21.71 7.57 21.10
C GLN A 267 -23.11 7.65 21.71
N THR A 268 -24.12 7.83 20.87
CA THR A 268 -25.54 7.82 21.25
C THR A 268 -26.30 6.93 20.27
N GLY A 269 -26.66 5.73 20.69
CA GLY A 269 -27.20 4.71 19.77
C GLY A 269 -26.21 4.36 18.65
N SER A 270 -26.66 4.45 17.40
CA SER A 270 -25.85 4.25 16.19
C SER A 270 -25.07 5.50 15.75
N THR A 271 -25.18 6.61 16.51
CA THR A 271 -24.54 7.88 16.16
C THR A 271 -23.24 8.08 16.92
N CYS A 272 -22.20 8.45 16.20
CA CYS A 272 -20.88 8.81 16.69
C CYS A 272 -20.60 10.28 16.38
N THR A 273 -20.39 11.08 17.43
CA THR A 273 -20.18 12.52 17.31
C THR A 273 -18.80 12.93 17.79
N PHE A 274 -18.10 13.72 17.00
CA PHE A 274 -16.86 14.38 17.33
C PHE A 274 -17.16 15.84 17.63
N SER A 275 -16.87 16.29 18.85
CA SER A 275 -17.03 17.71 19.20
C SER A 275 -15.98 18.59 18.52
N SER A 276 -14.79 18.06 18.27
CA SER A 276 -13.66 18.78 17.70
C SER A 276 -12.67 17.78 17.08
N THR A 277 -12.67 17.70 15.75
CA THR A 277 -11.83 16.78 14.97
C THR A 277 -10.34 17.16 14.98
N ILE A 278 -9.45 16.18 14.84
CA ILE A 278 -8.01 16.34 14.66
C ILE A 278 -7.53 15.53 13.46
N THR A 279 -6.31 15.78 12.97
CA THR A 279 -5.79 15.09 11.77
C THR A 279 -5.75 13.56 11.92
N SER A 280 -5.54 13.04 13.13
CA SER A 280 -5.61 11.61 13.43
C SER A 280 -7.03 11.04 13.35
N ASP A 281 -8.05 11.87 13.14
CA ASP A 281 -9.42 11.44 12.86
C ASP A 281 -9.64 11.08 11.37
N THR A 282 -8.60 11.19 10.53
CA THR A 282 -8.61 10.73 9.13
C THR A 282 -8.62 9.20 8.99
N GLY A 283 -9.59 8.64 8.28
CA GLY A 283 -9.66 7.20 8.05
C GLY A 283 -10.95 6.74 7.39
N VAL A 284 -11.14 5.42 7.33
CA VAL A 284 -12.34 4.81 6.75
C VAL A 284 -13.31 4.43 7.85
N TYR A 285 -14.54 4.93 7.73
CA TYR A 285 -15.64 4.73 8.66
C TYR A 285 -16.71 3.85 8.01
N TRP A 286 -17.39 3.01 8.78
CA TRP A 286 -18.48 2.16 8.27
C TRP A 286 -19.50 1.83 9.36
N CYS A 287 -20.62 1.26 8.93
CA CYS A 287 -21.65 0.69 9.81
C CYS A 287 -21.39 -0.80 10.01
N GLU A 288 -21.29 -1.24 11.26
CA GLU A 288 -21.12 -2.63 11.64
C GLU A 288 -22.35 -3.17 12.38
N SER A 289 -22.83 -4.35 11.98
CA SER A 289 -23.94 -5.04 12.64
C SER A 289 -23.48 -5.77 13.91
N GLU A 290 -24.43 -6.29 14.70
CA GLU A 290 -24.10 -7.17 15.83
C GLU A 290 -23.45 -8.49 15.40
N SER A 291 -23.75 -8.97 14.18
CA SER A 291 -23.12 -10.15 13.58
C SER A 291 -21.71 -9.88 13.04
N GLY A 292 -21.25 -8.62 13.03
CA GLY A 292 -19.92 -8.22 12.54
C GLY A 292 -19.87 -7.93 11.04
N GLU A 293 -21.02 -7.80 10.37
CA GLU A 293 -21.10 -7.43 8.96
C GLU A 293 -20.77 -5.94 8.78
N LYS A 294 -19.99 -5.61 7.76
CA LYS A 294 -19.48 -4.26 7.50
C LYS A 294 -20.17 -3.67 6.27
N HIS A 295 -20.78 -2.49 6.41
CA HIS A 295 -21.56 -1.86 5.35
C HIS A 295 -21.29 -0.36 5.19
N HIS A 296 -21.47 0.12 3.95
CA HIS A 296 -21.33 1.52 3.53
C HIS A 296 -20.09 2.23 4.10
N PRO A 297 -18.90 1.82 3.65
CA PRO A 297 -17.66 2.53 3.97
C PRO A 297 -17.66 3.96 3.41
N VAL A 298 -17.06 4.87 4.18
CA VAL A 298 -16.78 6.24 3.75
C VAL A 298 -15.37 6.60 4.17
N ASN A 299 -14.60 7.16 3.23
CA ASN A 299 -13.30 7.75 3.54
C ASN A 299 -13.47 9.20 4.00
N ILE A 300 -13.06 9.49 5.24
CA ILE A 300 -13.13 10.83 5.83
C ILE A 300 -11.71 11.35 6.02
N THR A 301 -11.44 12.54 5.47
CA THR A 301 -10.15 13.23 5.62
C THR A 301 -10.30 14.46 6.49
N VAL A 302 -9.51 14.56 7.56
CA VAL A 302 -9.47 15.74 8.42
C VAL A 302 -8.19 16.53 8.15
N HIS A 303 -8.35 17.80 7.79
CA HIS A 303 -7.25 18.65 7.35
C HIS A 303 -7.35 20.06 7.96
N SER A 304 -6.23 20.73 8.20
CA SER A 304 -6.18 22.09 8.78
C SER A 304 -6.14 23.21 7.74
N GLY A 305 -5.79 22.89 6.49
CA GLY A 305 -5.68 23.84 5.38
C GLY A 305 -6.98 24.00 4.59
N VAL A 306 -6.87 24.04 3.27
CA VAL A 306 -8.00 24.12 2.34
C VAL A 306 -8.64 22.73 2.20
N ILE A 307 -9.97 22.65 2.11
CA ILE A 307 -10.66 21.39 1.87
C ILE A 307 -11.56 21.47 0.64
N LEU A 308 -11.77 20.33 -0.01
CA LEU A 308 -12.74 20.16 -1.07
C LEU A 308 -14.05 19.62 -0.49
N GLU A 309 -15.14 20.35 -0.71
CA GLU A 309 -16.49 19.85 -0.51
C GLU A 309 -16.85 18.95 -1.70
N SER A 310 -16.65 17.65 -1.50
CA SER A 310 -17.07 16.60 -2.43
C SER A 310 -18.08 15.65 -1.77
N PRO A 311 -19.01 15.08 -2.55
CA PRO A 311 -20.04 14.19 -2.03
C PRO A 311 -19.44 12.96 -1.36
N VAL A 312 -20.14 12.49 -0.34
CA VAL A 312 -19.77 11.30 0.43
C VAL A 312 -20.10 10.01 -0.31
N HIS A 313 -21.21 10.03 -1.06
CA HIS A 313 -21.74 8.88 -1.77
C HIS A 313 -21.49 9.01 -3.28
N PRO A 314 -21.48 7.89 -4.03
CA PRO A 314 -21.36 7.91 -5.48
C PRO A 314 -22.44 8.78 -6.13
N VAL A 315 -22.09 9.49 -7.19
CA VAL A 315 -23.01 10.35 -7.95
C VAL A 315 -23.63 9.55 -9.09
N THR A 316 -24.94 9.66 -9.31
CA THR A 316 -25.62 8.96 -10.40
C THR A 316 -25.32 9.63 -11.74
N GLU A 317 -25.24 8.85 -12.81
CA GLU A 317 -25.19 9.41 -14.16
C GLU A 317 -26.44 10.25 -14.47
N GLY A 318 -26.23 11.41 -15.08
CA GLY A 318 -27.28 12.40 -15.35
C GLY A 318 -27.48 13.43 -14.23
N ASP A 319 -27.01 13.16 -13.01
CA ASP A 319 -27.12 14.11 -11.89
C ASP A 319 -26.12 15.27 -12.01
N HIS A 320 -26.33 16.28 -11.17
CA HIS A 320 -25.44 17.43 -11.00
C HIS A 320 -24.41 17.17 -9.90
N LEU A 321 -23.13 17.35 -10.21
CA LEU A 321 -22.04 17.36 -9.22
C LEU A 321 -21.57 18.80 -8.98
N ILE A 322 -21.64 19.25 -7.73
CA ILE A 322 -21.14 20.56 -7.30
C ILE A 322 -19.93 20.33 -6.39
N LEU A 323 -18.82 20.99 -6.73
CA LEU A 323 -17.60 20.99 -5.93
C LEU A 323 -17.30 22.40 -5.45
N ARG A 324 -17.01 22.54 -4.15
CA ARG A 324 -16.67 23.83 -3.54
C ARG A 324 -15.34 23.75 -2.82
N CYS A 325 -14.55 24.81 -2.95
CA CYS A 325 -13.31 24.91 -2.22
C CYS A 325 -13.58 25.72 -0.93
N LEU A 326 -13.43 25.07 0.22
CA LEU A 326 -13.75 25.67 1.51
C LEU A 326 -12.48 26.03 2.29
N TYR A 327 -12.60 27.05 3.14
CA TYR A 327 -11.49 27.59 3.94
C TYR A 327 -11.90 27.75 5.41
N GLN A 328 -10.95 27.51 6.31
CA GLN A 328 -11.16 27.69 7.73
C GLN A 328 -11.23 29.18 8.09
N HIS A 329 -12.25 29.58 8.85
CA HIS A 329 -12.41 30.94 9.41
C HIS A 329 -12.24 32.10 8.40
N THR A 330 -13.03 32.15 7.34
CA THR A 330 -13.08 33.34 6.46
C THR A 330 -14.47 33.89 6.21
N THR A 331 -14.57 35.21 6.40
CA THR A 331 -15.56 36.10 5.81
C THR A 331 -15.37 36.19 4.28
N PRO A 332 -16.46 36.29 3.50
CA PRO A 332 -16.41 36.15 2.05
C PRO A 332 -15.90 37.43 1.37
N ALA A 333 -14.66 37.41 0.88
CA ALA A 333 -14.23 38.29 -0.19
C ALA A 333 -13.09 37.61 -0.96
N ASN A 334 -13.43 37.00 -2.10
CA ASN A 334 -12.51 36.42 -3.09
C ASN A 334 -11.82 35.07 -2.75
N LEU A 335 -12.64 34.03 -2.50
CA LEU A 335 -12.19 32.64 -2.36
C LEU A 335 -12.10 31.91 -3.71
N ARG A 336 -11.42 32.52 -4.69
CA ARG A 336 -11.23 31.93 -6.02
C ARG A 336 -10.15 30.86 -5.96
N ALA A 337 -10.46 29.67 -6.44
CA ALA A 337 -9.55 28.53 -6.51
C ALA A 337 -9.51 27.95 -7.91
N ASP A 338 -8.44 27.22 -8.17
CA ASP A 338 -8.27 26.39 -9.35
C ASP A 338 -8.65 24.95 -8.99
N PHE A 339 -9.50 24.32 -9.81
CA PHE A 339 -9.96 22.95 -9.60
C PHE A 339 -9.27 22.01 -10.59
N TYR A 340 -8.90 20.83 -10.11
CA TYR A 340 -8.17 19.83 -10.87
C TYR A 340 -8.87 18.47 -10.80
N LYS A 341 -8.82 17.71 -11.90
CA LYS A 341 -9.20 16.29 -12.01
C LYS A 341 -8.02 15.50 -12.56
N ASP A 342 -7.57 14.48 -11.83
CA ASP A 342 -6.47 13.59 -12.22
C ASP A 342 -5.18 14.36 -12.64
N GLY A 343 -4.94 15.51 -12.00
CA GLY A 343 -3.81 16.41 -12.28
C GLY A 343 -4.05 17.43 -13.40
N SER A 344 -5.16 17.33 -14.14
CA SER A 344 -5.55 18.27 -15.19
C SER A 344 -6.43 19.39 -14.65
N LEU A 345 -6.19 20.64 -15.05
CA LEU A 345 -7.01 21.78 -14.65
C LEU A 345 -8.39 21.70 -15.32
N ILE A 346 -9.46 21.71 -14.53
CA ILE A 346 -10.84 21.67 -15.03
C ILE A 346 -11.53 23.04 -14.99
N GLN A 347 -11.20 23.88 -14.00
CA GLN A 347 -11.77 25.22 -13.86
C GLN A 347 -10.76 26.12 -13.15
N ASN A 348 -10.62 27.38 -13.57
CA ASN A 348 -9.70 28.35 -12.96
C ASN A 348 -10.46 29.50 -12.28
N GLN A 349 -9.87 30.03 -11.21
CA GLN A 349 -10.32 31.25 -10.54
C GLN A 349 -11.83 31.31 -10.22
N THR A 350 -12.46 30.20 -9.85
CA THR A 350 -13.88 30.15 -9.43
C THR A 350 -14.02 29.74 -7.96
N THR A 351 -15.19 30.03 -7.38
CA THR A 351 -15.52 29.60 -6.01
C THR A 351 -16.06 28.17 -5.97
N GLU A 352 -16.80 27.80 -7.00
CA GLU A 352 -17.37 26.47 -7.19
C GLU A 352 -17.23 26.03 -8.65
N THR A 353 -17.33 24.73 -8.87
CA THR A 353 -17.44 24.14 -10.19
C THR A 353 -18.61 23.17 -10.20
N THR A 354 -19.39 23.19 -11.27
CA THR A 354 -20.59 22.37 -11.42
C THR A 354 -20.50 21.58 -12.70
N ILE A 355 -20.64 20.26 -12.58
CA ILE A 355 -20.79 19.34 -13.70
C ILE A 355 -22.27 19.02 -13.80
N THR A 356 -22.93 19.49 -14.85
CA THR A 356 -24.39 19.43 -14.93
C THR A 356 -24.95 18.10 -15.37
N THR A 357 -24.16 17.31 -16.10
CA THR A 357 -24.54 15.99 -16.61
C THR A 357 -23.40 15.04 -16.35
N VAL A 358 -23.44 14.40 -15.18
CA VAL A 358 -22.41 13.43 -14.78
C VAL A 358 -22.48 12.17 -15.64
N SER A 359 -21.33 11.60 -15.92
CA SER A 359 -21.14 10.39 -16.73
C SER A 359 -19.90 9.65 -16.22
N LYS A 360 -19.72 8.38 -16.58
CA LYS A 360 -18.58 7.58 -16.10
C LYS A 360 -17.19 8.22 -16.32
N SER A 361 -17.00 9.05 -17.35
CA SER A 361 -15.74 9.77 -17.57
C SER A 361 -15.40 10.81 -16.50
N HIS A 362 -16.39 11.23 -15.72
CA HIS A 362 -16.22 12.16 -14.62
C HIS A 362 -15.73 11.48 -13.33
N GLU A 363 -15.61 10.15 -13.31
CA GLU A 363 -14.97 9.43 -12.21
C GLU A 363 -13.46 9.75 -12.15
N GLY A 364 -12.91 9.96 -10.94
CA GLY A 364 -11.49 10.27 -10.76
C GLY A 364 -11.16 11.01 -9.47
N PHE A 365 -9.89 11.45 -9.35
CA PHE A 365 -9.39 12.21 -8.22
C PHE A 365 -9.52 13.72 -8.43
N TYR A 366 -10.26 14.39 -7.55
CA TYR A 366 -10.48 15.83 -7.56
C TYR A 366 -9.77 16.52 -6.40
N TYR A 367 -9.24 17.72 -6.64
CA TYR A 367 -8.71 18.61 -5.61
C TYR A 367 -8.80 20.07 -6.06
N CYS A 368 -8.82 21.00 -5.11
CA CYS A 368 -8.75 22.43 -5.38
C CYS A 368 -7.45 23.03 -4.86
N LYS A 369 -6.97 24.09 -5.51
CA LYS A 369 -5.76 24.81 -5.14
C LYS A 369 -6.04 26.30 -5.08
N HIS A 370 -5.70 26.90 -3.95
CA HIS A 370 -5.75 28.35 -3.79
C HIS A 370 -4.35 28.94 -4.03
N PRO A 371 -4.23 30.09 -4.73
CA PRO A 371 -2.92 30.68 -5.06
C PRO A 371 -2.00 30.91 -3.85
N THR A 372 -2.57 31.27 -2.69
CA THR A 372 -1.79 31.62 -1.49
C THR A 372 -2.05 30.71 -0.29
N ARG A 373 -3.04 29.82 -0.32
CA ARG A 373 -3.48 29.02 0.85
C ARG A 373 -3.17 27.53 0.73
N GLY A 374 -2.56 27.11 -0.36
CA GLY A 374 -2.19 25.72 -0.61
C GLY A 374 -3.26 24.94 -1.36
N GLU A 375 -3.10 23.63 -1.35
CA GLU A 375 -3.97 22.67 -2.03
C GLU A 375 -4.77 21.83 -1.04
N SER A 376 -5.98 21.43 -1.43
CA SER A 376 -6.77 20.48 -0.67
C SER A 376 -6.23 19.05 -0.84
N PRO A 377 -6.50 18.15 0.13
CA PRO A 377 -6.37 16.73 -0.11
C PRO A 377 -7.15 16.29 -1.37
N LYS A 378 -6.69 15.20 -2.00
CA LYS A 378 -7.36 14.60 -3.16
C LYS A 378 -8.56 13.76 -2.69
N SER A 379 -9.69 13.91 -3.37
CA SER A 379 -10.92 13.16 -3.10
C SER A 379 -11.29 12.33 -4.32
N TRP A 380 -11.55 11.03 -4.14
CA TRP A 380 -12.07 10.19 -5.21
C TRP A 380 -13.58 10.37 -5.33
N ILE A 381 -14.06 10.63 -6.55
CA ILE A 381 -15.49 10.71 -6.84
C ILE A 381 -15.85 9.54 -7.74
N SER A 382 -16.75 8.68 -7.26
CA SER A 382 -17.27 7.53 -7.99
C SER A 382 -18.59 7.88 -8.69
N VAL A 383 -18.77 7.37 -9.91
CA VAL A 383 -20.00 7.55 -10.70
C VAL A 383 -20.73 6.21 -10.84
N ARG A 384 -22.00 6.19 -10.45
CA ARG A 384 -22.89 5.04 -10.54
C ARG A 384 -23.77 5.14 -11.80
N GLY A 385 -23.81 4.07 -12.59
CA GLY A 385 -24.66 4.01 -13.78
C GLY A 385 -26.14 3.83 -13.41
N VAL A 386 -27.03 4.31 -14.29
CA VAL A 386 -28.50 4.25 -14.08
C VAL A 386 -29.01 2.80 -13.94
N SER A 387 -28.29 1.81 -14.44
CA SER A 387 -28.65 0.38 -14.32
C SER A 387 -28.61 -0.17 -12.89
N ASP A 388 -27.94 0.51 -11.96
CA ASP A 388 -27.83 0.10 -10.54
C ASP A 388 -29.07 0.48 -9.69
N GLU A 389 -30.08 1.14 -10.27
CA GLU A 389 -31.40 1.39 -9.64
C GLU A 389 -32.22 0.11 -9.38
N HIS A 390 -31.76 -1.06 -9.85
CA HIS A 390 -32.43 -2.35 -9.62
C HIS A 390 -32.55 -2.77 -8.14
N CYS A 391 -31.94 -2.02 -7.21
CA CYS A 391 -32.03 -2.31 -5.78
C CYS A 391 -33.42 -2.07 -5.18
N LEU A 392 -34.25 -1.19 -5.76
CA LEU A 392 -35.58 -0.89 -5.22
C LEU A 392 -36.60 -2.03 -5.40
N PHE A 393 -36.29 -3.05 -6.21
CA PHE A 393 -37.20 -4.17 -6.48
C PHE A 393 -36.72 -5.52 -5.93
N HIS A 394 -35.56 -5.58 -5.26
CA HIS A 394 -35.02 -6.86 -4.75
C HIS A 394 -35.18 -7.07 -3.24
N SER A 395 -35.61 -6.06 -2.48
CA SER A 395 -35.89 -6.19 -1.05
C SER A 395 -37.27 -6.78 -0.74
N GLU A 396 -38.21 -6.79 -1.69
CA GLU A 396 -39.48 -7.51 -1.53
C GLU A 396 -39.40 -8.92 -2.13
N SER A 397 -38.96 -9.86 -1.30
CA SER A 397 -39.42 -11.26 -1.34
C SER A 397 -39.34 -11.99 -2.70
N GLN A 398 -38.15 -12.35 -3.17
CA GLN A 398 -38.03 -13.57 -4.00
C GLN A 398 -37.96 -14.81 -3.11
N ILE A 399 -39.05 -15.10 -2.40
CA ILE A 399 -39.38 -16.49 -2.17
C ILE A 399 -39.76 -17.01 -3.55
N SER A 400 -38.83 -17.70 -4.22
CA SER A 400 -39.03 -18.21 -5.58
C SER A 400 -40.39 -18.90 -5.67
N VAL A 401 -41.34 -18.28 -6.39
CA VAL A 401 -42.68 -18.83 -6.63
C VAL A 401 -42.56 -20.23 -7.25
N LEU A 402 -41.47 -20.46 -8.01
CA LEU A 402 -41.08 -21.76 -8.55
C LEU A 402 -40.70 -22.78 -7.45
N SER A 403 -40.00 -22.34 -6.41
CA SER A 403 -39.66 -23.17 -5.24
C SER A 403 -40.89 -23.50 -4.39
N ILE A 404 -41.80 -22.54 -4.17
CA ILE A 404 -43.08 -22.80 -3.48
C ILE A 404 -43.94 -23.75 -4.33
N LEU A 405 -44.11 -23.50 -5.63
CA LEU A 405 -44.86 -24.38 -6.54
C LEU A 405 -44.26 -25.79 -6.57
N SER A 406 -42.93 -25.91 -6.65
CA SER A 406 -42.23 -27.20 -6.58
C SER A 406 -42.50 -27.91 -5.26
N SER A 407 -42.47 -27.19 -4.14
CA SER A 407 -42.69 -27.76 -2.81
C SER A 407 -44.14 -28.18 -2.60
N VAL A 408 -45.10 -27.40 -3.09
CA VAL A 408 -46.53 -27.71 -3.02
C VAL A 408 -46.90 -28.87 -3.95
N LEU A 409 -46.40 -28.88 -5.19
CA LEU A 409 -46.60 -30.00 -6.12
C LEU A 409 -45.97 -31.31 -5.61
N ALA A 410 -44.85 -31.23 -4.88
CA ALA A 410 -44.26 -32.39 -4.23
C ALA A 410 -45.05 -32.81 -2.99
N ALA A 411 -45.41 -31.90 -2.08
CA ALA A 411 -46.02 -32.24 -0.80
C ALA A 411 -47.49 -32.68 -0.88
N CYS A 412 -48.28 -32.11 -1.79
CA CYS A 412 -49.71 -32.43 -1.95
C CYS A 412 -50.00 -33.92 -2.22
N PRO A 413 -49.31 -34.61 -3.16
CA PRO A 413 -49.55 -36.04 -3.38
C PRO A 413 -49.15 -36.90 -2.17
N TYR A 414 -48.07 -36.56 -1.43
CA TYR A 414 -47.71 -37.28 -0.21
C TYR A 414 -48.74 -37.13 0.91
N LEU A 415 -49.32 -35.94 1.06
CA LEU A 415 -50.41 -35.69 2.01
C LEU A 415 -51.68 -36.47 1.64
N LEU A 416 -52.04 -36.52 0.35
CA LEU A 416 -53.18 -37.30 -0.11
C LEU A 416 -52.97 -38.81 0.10
N VAL A 417 -51.77 -39.32 -0.17
CA VAL A 417 -51.43 -40.74 0.04
C VAL A 417 -51.46 -41.09 1.53
N THR A 418 -50.91 -40.24 2.40
CA THR A 418 -50.95 -40.48 3.85
C THR A 418 -52.37 -40.45 4.40
N VAL A 419 -53.23 -39.51 3.98
CA VAL A 419 -54.65 -39.49 4.37
C VAL A 419 -55.39 -40.73 3.87
N MET A 420 -55.14 -41.17 2.62
CA MET A 420 -55.76 -42.38 2.07
C MET A 420 -55.30 -43.65 2.79
N LEU A 421 -54.03 -43.72 3.19
CA LEU A 421 -53.48 -44.81 3.98
C LEU A 421 -54.06 -44.82 5.40
N ILE A 422 -54.15 -43.66 6.06
CA ILE A 422 -54.79 -43.52 7.38
C ILE A 422 -56.27 -43.95 7.29
N PHE A 423 -57.00 -43.49 6.28
CA PHE A 423 -58.41 -43.87 6.08
C PHE A 423 -58.57 -45.38 5.84
N ARG A 424 -57.68 -46.01 5.05
CA ARG A 424 -57.64 -47.46 4.88
C ARG A 424 -57.31 -48.18 6.19
N CYS A 425 -56.32 -47.71 6.96
CA CYS A 425 -55.97 -48.28 8.25
C CYS A 425 -57.13 -48.17 9.26
N CYS A 426 -57.84 -47.04 9.29
CA CYS A 426 -59.03 -46.85 10.13
C CYS A 426 -60.17 -47.79 9.73
N ARG A 427 -60.43 -47.99 8.41
CA ARG A 427 -61.42 -48.97 7.94
C ARG A 427 -61.04 -50.42 8.24
N MET A 428 -59.75 -50.75 8.21
CA MET A 428 -59.26 -52.09 8.55
C MET A 428 -59.37 -52.37 10.05
N ARG A 429 -59.11 -51.37 10.90
CA ARG A 429 -59.26 -51.48 12.37
C ARG A 429 -60.71 -51.60 12.83
N GLY A 430 -61.67 -51.08 12.05
CA GLY A 430 -63.10 -51.23 12.31
C GLY A 430 -63.69 -52.59 11.93
N LYS A 431 -62.91 -53.52 11.37
CA LYS A 431 -63.36 -54.86 10.94
C LYS A 431 -62.84 -56.02 11.80
N THR A 432 -62.12 -55.73 12.89
CA THR A 432 -61.60 -56.75 13.83
C THR A 432 -62.19 -56.63 15.23
N ALA A 433 -63.39 -56.06 15.35
CA ALA A 433 -64.18 -56.06 16.58
C ALA A 433 -65.57 -56.62 16.26
N GLU A 434 -65.61 -57.92 15.95
CA GLU A 434 -66.79 -58.76 16.12
C GLU A 434 -66.33 -60.17 16.50
#